data_AF-A0A2N2CWT1-F1
#
_entry.id   AF-A0A2N2CWT1-F1
#
_cell.length_a   1.000
_cell.length_b   1.000
_cell.length_c   1.000
_cell.angle_alpha   90.00
_cell.angle_beta   90.00
_cell.angle_gamma   90.00
#
_symmetry.space_group_name_H-M   'P 1'
#
loop_
_entity.id
_entity.type
_entity.pdbx_description
1 polymer ?
#
loop_
_entity_poly.entity_id
_entity_poly.type
_entity_poly.pdbx_seq_one_letter_code
_entity_poly.pdbx_strand_id
1 'polypeptide(L)' 'MSAVTITKDNFQQEVINSDKPVLLDFWAPWCGPCKMVSPIIDEIADEVFT' A
#
# COMPACT_ATOMS: atom_id res chain seq x y z
N MET A 1 4.00 4.30 -9.98
CA MET A 1 3.13 5.20 -9.21
C MET A 1 3.38 4.95 -7.75
N SER A 2 3.52 5.98 -6.92
CA SER A 2 3.74 5.77 -5.47
C SER A 2 2.52 5.15 -4.77
N ALA A 3 2.78 4.39 -3.70
CA ALA A 3 1.74 3.81 -2.86
C ALA A 3 0.76 4.86 -2.31
N VAL A 4 -0.53 4.53 -2.32
CA VAL A 4 -1.60 5.39 -1.77
C VAL A 4 -1.73 5.15 -0.27
N THR A 5 -1.72 6.21 0.52
CA THR A 5 -1.93 6.09 1.98
C THR A 5 -3.40 5.80 2.28
N ILE A 6 -3.64 4.65 2.91
CA ILE A 6 -4.98 4.22 3.32
C ILE A 6 -5.26 4.65 4.76
N THR A 7 -6.42 5.28 4.94
CA THR A 7 -7.00 5.67 6.22
C THR A 7 -8.40 5.06 6.32
N LYS A 8 -9.07 5.26 7.46
CA LYS A 8 -10.45 4.79 7.62
C LYS A 8 -11.41 5.46 6.62
N ASP A 9 -11.14 6.71 6.26
CA ASP A 9 -12.05 7.53 5.46
C ASP A 9 -12.07 7.09 3.99
N ASN A 10 -10.96 6.57 3.46
CA ASN A 10 -10.85 6.13 2.07
C ASN A 10 -10.83 4.59 1.90
N PHE A 11 -10.79 3.81 2.98
CA PHE A 11 -10.72 2.34 2.91
C PHE A 11 -11.85 1.71 2.08
N GLN A 12 -13.09 2.19 2.23
CA GLN A 12 -14.23 1.66 1.49
C GLN A 12 -14.06 1.85 -0.02
N GLN A 13 -13.60 3.03 -0.44
CA GLN A 13 -13.48 3.38 -1.85
C GLN A 13 -12.25 2.73 -2.48
N GLU A 14 -11.09 2.87 -1.85
CA GLU A 14 -9.80 2.47 -2.43
C GLU A 14 -9.49 0.97 -2.27
N VAL A 15 -10.10 0.30 -1.28
CA VAL A 15 -9.83 -1.12 -1.00
C VAL A 15 -11.05 -1.99 -1.30
N ILE A 16 -12.19 -1.74 -0.64
CA ILE A 16 -13.35 -2.63 -0.72
C ILE A 16 -14.01 -2.58 -2.11
N ASN A 17 -14.11 -1.39 -2.68
CA ASN A 17 -14.74 -1.18 -3.98
C ASN A 17 -13.74 -1.23 -5.17
N SER A 18 -12.49 -1.63 -4.94
CA SER A 18 -11.49 -1.72 -6.00
C SER A 18 -11.87 -2.77 -7.06
N ASP A 19 -11.70 -2.41 -8.33
CA ASP A 19 -11.87 -3.31 -9.47
C ASP A 19 -10.63 -4.19 -9.73
N LYS A 20 -9.53 -3.92 -9.03
CA LYS A 20 -8.26 -4.64 -9.10
C LYS A 20 -7.85 -5.22 -7.75
N PRO A 21 -7.03 -6.29 -7.71
CA PRO A 21 -6.42 -6.76 -6.48
C PRO A 21 -5.63 -5.65 -5.77
N VAL A 22 -5.82 -5.52 -4.46
CA VAL A 22 -5.14 -4.51 -3.64
C VAL A 22 -4.16 -5.19 -2.69
N LEU A 23 -2.90 -4.77 -2.76
CA LEU A 23 -1.88 -5.14 -1.77
C LEU A 23 -1.86 -4.08 -0.68
N LEU A 24 -2.13 -4.48 0.56
CA LEU A 24 -2.14 -3.61 1.74
C LEU A 24 -0.88 -3.82 2.58
N ASP A 25 -0.06 -2.78 2.70
CA ASP A 25 1.04 -2.71 3.68
C ASP A 25 0.52 -2.16 5.02
N PHE A 26 0.34 -3.04 6.00
CA PHE A 26 0.03 -2.63 7.37
C PHE A 26 1.33 -2.36 8.13
N TRP A 27 1.69 -1.07 8.21
CA TRP A 27 2.93 -0.62 8.83
C TRP A 27 2.69 0.33 10.01
N ALA A 28 3.77 0.66 10.71
CA ALA A 28 3.79 1.71 11.72
C ALA A 28 5.15 2.44 11.75
N PRO A 29 5.20 3.73 12.14
CA PRO A 29 6.45 4.50 12.20
C PRO A 29 7.52 3.94 13.14
N TRP A 30 7.15 3.07 14.07
CA TRP A 30 8.04 2.41 15.02
C TRP A 30 8.33 0.95 14.65
N CYS A 31 7.75 0.43 13.57
CA CYS A 31 8.00 -0.92 13.10
C CYS A 31 9.30 -0.97 12.28
N GLY A 32 10.40 -1.37 12.92
CA GLY A 32 11.70 -1.54 12.26
C GLY A 32 11.66 -2.46 11.03
N PRO A 33 11.11 -3.69 11.14
CA PRO A 33 10.97 -4.60 10.00
C PRO A 33 10.15 -4.00 8.84
N CYS A 34 9.03 -3.34 9.13
CA CYS A 34 8.18 -2.74 8.11
C CYS A 34 8.94 -1.71 7.28
N LYS A 35 9.73 -0.83 7.93
CA LYS A 35 10.54 0.18 7.22
C LYS A 35 11.57 -0.42 6.26
N MET A 36 12.08 -1.61 6.55
CA MET A 36 13.02 -2.30 5.64
C MET A 36 12.29 -2.85 4.42
N VAL A 37 11.01 -3.20 4.54
CA VAL A 37 10.19 -3.79 3.48
C VAL A 37 9.50 -2.71 2.64
N SER A 38 9.19 -1.54 3.19
CA SER A 38 8.50 -0.45 2.46
C SER A 38 9.11 -0.11 1.09
N PRO A 39 10.45 0.01 0.92
CA PRO A 39 11.04 0.28 -0.40
C PRO A 39 10.73 -0.80 -1.45
N ILE A 40 10.62 -2.06 -1.02
CA ILE A 40 10.29 -3.18 -1.90
C ILE A 40 8.82 -3.10 -2.32
N ILE A 41 7.94 -2.70 -1.40
CA ILE A 41 6.51 -2.48 -1.71
C ILE A 41 6.34 -1.32 -2.70
N ASP A 42 7.10 -0.24 -2.52
CA ASP A 42 7.09 0.90 -3.45
C ASP A 42 7.57 0.50 -4.86
N GLU A 43 8.62 -0.33 -4.96
CA GLU A 43 9.10 -0.87 -6.23
C GLU A 43 8.05 -1.75 -6.93
N ILE A 44 7.39 -2.65 -6.18
CA ILE A 44 6.29 -3.48 -6.71
C ILE A 44 5.13 -2.61 -7.22
N ALA A 45 4.80 -1.52 -6.52
CA ALA A 45 3.74 -0.59 -6.94
C ALA A 45 4.11 0.15 -8.24
N ASP A 46 5.40 0.37 -8.50
CA ASP A 46 5.85 0.94 -9.78
C ASP A 46 5.76 -0.06 -10.94
N GLU A 47 6.04 -1.35 -10.69
CA GLU A 47 6.02 -2.39 -11.73
C GLU A 47 4.61 -2.88 -12.10
N VAL A 48 3.76 -3.13 -11.10
CA VAL A 48 2.47 -3.84 -11.27
C VAL A 48 1.34 -2.92 -11.75
N PHE A 49 1.50 -1.60 -11.65
CA PHE A 49 0.50 -0.61 -12.12
C PHE A 49 0.61 -0.25 -13.61
N THR A 50 1.28 -1.08 -14.41
CA THR A 50 1.33 -0.96 -15.89
C THR A 50 0.09 -1.55 -16.55
#